data_AF-A0A2N2FEU9-F1
#
_entry.id   AF-A0A2N2FEU9-F1
#
_cell.length_a   1.000
_cell.length_b   1.000
_cell.length_c   1.000
_cell.angle_alpha   90.00
_cell.angle_beta   90.00
_cell.angle_gamma   90.00
#
_symmetry.space_group_name_H-M   'P 1'
#
loop_
_entity.id
_entity.type
_entity.pdbx_description
1 polymer ?
#
loop_
_entity_poly.entity_id
_entity_poly.type
_entity_poly.pdbx_seq_one_letter_code
_entity_poly.pdbx_strand_id
1 'polypeptide(L)'
;MEEQVLKRIEGMEQQLKYLVDSSRGWQELKHDLTPIIHDAFKTLMKEFGDVEAGFQLEDIFALLKRLLRSIKNLTYLLEQMENIIDLWQTIEPLLHSAVPKGIEFLDEMDQKGVFRMYKAMVEVRGKMARAYTPEDIEVMGDGFVSMLGLIKKISTPQAREMLEKMADLMTTMDLSECKECGPLGLVTGMSSKEARKGLGVMLELTKNLGKLSG
;
A
#
# COMPACT_ATOMS: atom_id res chain seq x y z
N MET A 1 11.34 -35.42 63.43
CA MET A 1 11.61 -34.76 62.13
C MET A 1 12.34 -35.69 61.17
N GLU A 2 13.12 -36.68 61.63
CA GLU A 2 13.89 -37.60 60.78
C GLU A 2 13.03 -38.57 59.96
N GLU A 3 11.90 -39.07 60.49
CA GLU A 3 11.00 -39.96 59.74
C GLU A 3 10.32 -39.31 58.53
N GLN A 4 10.07 -38.00 58.57
CA GLN A 4 9.50 -37.28 57.42
C GLN A 4 10.54 -37.05 56.31
N VAL A 5 11.82 -36.97 56.68
CA VAL A 5 12.94 -36.88 55.73
C VAL A 5 13.14 -38.22 55.04
N LEU A 6 13.11 -39.32 55.80
CA LEU A 6 13.19 -40.69 55.26
C LEU A 6 12.06 -41.01 54.28
N LYS A 7 10.80 -40.70 54.64
CA LYS A 7 9.66 -40.89 53.72
C LYS A 7 9.73 -40.04 52.45
N ARG A 8 10.29 -38.82 52.53
CA ARG A 8 10.51 -37.98 51.34
C ARG A 8 11.62 -38.52 50.45
N ILE A 9 12.67 -39.10 51.04
CA ILE A 9 13.77 -39.74 50.30
C ILE A 9 13.29 -41.02 49.59
N GLU A 10 12.53 -41.88 50.27
CA GLU A 10 11.95 -43.10 49.66
C GLU A 10 10.95 -42.78 48.54
N GLY A 11 10.15 -41.71 48.70
CA GLY A 11 9.26 -41.22 47.65
C GLY A 11 10.01 -40.67 46.42
N MET A 12 11.17 -40.06 46.63
CA MET A 12 12.05 -39.59 45.54
C MET A 12 12.76 -40.75 44.82
N GLU A 13 13.11 -41.84 45.53
CA GLU A 13 13.69 -43.04 44.91
C GLU A 13 12.70 -43.75 43.97
N GLN A 14 11.42 -43.82 44.32
CA GLN A 14 10.40 -44.40 43.44
C GLN A 14 10.18 -43.58 42.16
N GLN A 15 10.21 -42.25 42.24
CA GLN A 15 10.12 -41.37 41.07
C GLN A 15 11.40 -41.41 40.22
N LEU A 16 12.57 -41.55 40.84
CA LEU A 16 13.84 -41.79 40.14
C LEU A 16 13.84 -43.13 39.40
N LYS A 17 13.21 -44.18 39.94
CA LYS A 17 13.13 -45.49 39.28
C LYS A 17 12.40 -45.43 37.93
N TYR A 18 11.31 -44.66 37.86
CA TYR A 18 10.54 -44.44 36.62
C TYR A 18 11.31 -43.60 35.59
N LEU A 19 12.15 -42.64 36.03
CA LEU A 19 13.04 -41.87 35.15
C LEU A 19 14.26 -42.68 34.69
N VAL A 20 14.73 -43.62 35.51
CA VAL A 20 15.84 -44.54 35.19
C VAL A 20 15.41 -45.60 34.16
N ASP A 21 14.13 -45.96 34.10
CA ASP A 21 13.61 -46.93 33.10
C ASP A 21 13.64 -46.38 31.66
N SER A 22 13.51 -45.05 31.46
CA SER A 22 13.74 -44.41 30.15
C SER A 22 15.19 -44.58 29.66
N SER A 23 16.16 -44.63 30.59
CA SER A 23 17.57 -44.92 30.29
C SER A 23 17.80 -46.38 29.88
N ARG A 24 16.96 -47.30 30.38
CA ARG A 24 17.02 -48.74 30.06
C ARG A 24 16.47 -49.02 28.66
N GLY A 25 15.36 -48.37 28.28
CA GLY A 25 14.82 -48.41 26.91
C GLY A 25 15.81 -47.88 25.86
N TRP A 26 16.64 -46.89 26.22
CA TRP A 26 17.75 -46.44 25.37
C TRP A 26 18.87 -47.47 25.21
N GLN A 27 19.15 -48.29 26.24
CA GLN A 27 20.16 -49.35 26.15
C GLN A 27 19.68 -50.55 25.34
N GLU A 28 18.40 -50.93 25.47
CA GLU A 28 17.77 -52.00 24.69
C GLU A 28 17.63 -51.59 23.22
N LEU A 29 17.12 -50.39 22.94
CA LEU A 29 17.03 -49.85 21.57
C LEU A 29 18.42 -49.78 20.92
N LYS A 30 19.47 -49.42 21.67
CA LYS A 30 20.86 -49.44 21.19
C LYS A 30 21.34 -50.87 20.91
N HIS A 31 21.01 -51.84 21.77
CA HIS A 31 21.39 -53.24 21.60
C HIS A 31 20.74 -53.85 20.35
N ASP A 32 19.46 -53.57 20.12
CA ASP A 32 18.67 -54.12 19.02
C ASP A 32 18.93 -53.41 17.68
N LEU A 33 19.24 -52.11 17.69
CA LEU A 33 19.60 -51.36 16.49
C LEU A 33 21.04 -51.64 16.01
N THR A 34 21.97 -51.97 16.91
CA THR A 34 23.38 -52.19 16.57
C THR A 34 23.59 -53.20 15.43
N PRO A 35 23.00 -54.41 15.45
CA PRO A 35 23.16 -55.38 14.37
C PRO A 35 22.50 -54.92 13.06
N ILE A 36 21.32 -54.30 13.12
CA ILE A 36 20.60 -53.79 11.94
C ILE A 36 21.39 -52.66 11.26
N ILE A 37 21.97 -51.75 12.05
CA ILE A 37 22.83 -50.66 11.56
C ILE A 37 24.07 -51.24 10.89
N HIS A 38 24.69 -52.26 11.49
CA HIS A 38 25.90 -52.88 10.95
C HIS A 38 25.64 -53.56 9.59
N ASP A 39 24.53 -54.29 9.47
CA ASP A 39 24.17 -54.97 8.21
C ASP A 39 23.73 -53.99 7.12
N ALA A 40 23.01 -52.92 7.49
CA ALA A 40 22.66 -51.83 6.57
C ALA A 40 23.90 -51.07 6.09
N PHE A 41 24.87 -50.78 6.97
CA PHE A 41 26.14 -50.13 6.63
C PHE A 41 26.97 -50.98 5.66
N LYS A 42 27.05 -52.29 5.90
CA LYS A 42 27.77 -53.22 5.04
C LYS A 42 27.14 -53.34 3.66
N THR A 43 25.82 -53.27 3.59
CA THR A 43 25.06 -53.27 2.33
C THR A 43 25.24 -51.96 1.57
N LEU A 44 25.18 -50.82 2.25
CA LEU A 44 25.46 -49.51 1.67
C LEU A 44 26.89 -49.43 1.12
N MET A 45 27.90 -49.90 1.86
CA MET A 45 29.29 -49.93 1.34
C MET A 45 29.45 -50.80 0.09
N LYS A 46 28.63 -51.85 -0.05
CA LYS A 46 28.66 -52.74 -1.22
C LYS A 46 28.02 -52.08 -2.45
N GLU A 47 27.00 -51.25 -2.28
CA GLU A 47 26.38 -50.49 -3.38
C GLU A 47 27.10 -49.18 -3.71
N PHE A 48 27.75 -48.52 -2.73
CA PHE A 48 28.56 -47.33 -2.94
C PHE A 48 29.99 -47.63 -3.43
N GLY A 49 30.39 -48.91 -3.49
CA GLY A 49 31.70 -49.35 -4.00
C GLY A 49 31.96 -49.00 -5.47
N ASP A 50 30.93 -48.60 -6.22
CA ASP A 50 31.03 -48.09 -7.60
C ASP A 50 31.20 -46.55 -7.68
N VAL A 51 31.21 -45.82 -6.56
CA VAL A 51 31.48 -44.37 -6.53
C VAL A 51 32.99 -44.15 -6.41
N GLU A 52 33.65 -44.13 -7.57
CA GLU A 52 35.10 -44.29 -7.77
C GLU A 52 36.02 -43.19 -7.21
N ALA A 53 35.54 -42.21 -6.44
CA ALA A 53 36.44 -41.21 -5.85
C ALA A 53 35.89 -40.51 -4.60
N GLY A 54 36.47 -40.83 -3.44
CA GLY A 54 36.60 -39.87 -2.34
C GLY A 54 35.73 -40.08 -1.10
N PHE A 55 35.04 -41.22 -0.95
CA PHE A 55 34.18 -41.46 0.21
C PHE A 55 34.86 -42.39 1.23
N GLN A 56 35.28 -41.85 2.39
CA GLN A 56 35.88 -42.64 3.47
C GLN A 56 34.82 -42.98 4.55
N LEU A 57 35.02 -44.09 5.26
CA LEU A 57 34.16 -44.47 6.40
C LEU A 57 34.10 -43.35 7.45
N GLU A 58 35.22 -42.66 7.64
CA GLU A 58 35.38 -41.50 8.51
C GLU A 58 34.44 -40.35 8.14
N ASP A 59 34.14 -40.16 6.84
CA ASP A 59 33.24 -39.11 6.37
C ASP A 59 31.79 -39.40 6.77
N ILE A 60 31.36 -40.66 6.73
CA ILE A 60 30.03 -41.08 7.18
C ILE A 60 29.90 -40.85 8.69
N PHE A 61 30.90 -41.24 9.47
CA PHE A 61 30.90 -40.98 10.91
C PHE A 61 30.95 -39.48 11.23
N ALA A 62 31.70 -38.70 10.46
CA ALA A 62 31.74 -37.24 10.60
C ALA A 62 30.39 -36.59 10.25
N LEU A 63 29.71 -37.04 9.20
CA LEU A 63 28.37 -36.59 8.82
C LEU A 63 27.34 -37.00 9.88
N LEU A 64 27.39 -38.24 10.38
CA LEU A 64 26.51 -38.70 11.44
C LEU A 64 26.71 -37.88 12.72
N LYS A 65 27.96 -37.58 13.08
CA LYS A 65 28.29 -36.73 14.23
C LYS A 65 27.85 -35.28 14.03
N ARG A 66 27.97 -34.73 12.81
CA ARG A 66 27.44 -33.41 12.44
C ARG A 66 25.93 -33.39 12.54
N LEU A 67 25.23 -34.40 12.03
CA LEU A 67 23.78 -34.54 12.14
C LEU A 67 23.35 -34.63 13.60
N LEU A 68 23.98 -35.48 14.42
CA LEU A 68 23.68 -35.59 15.85
C LEU A 68 23.93 -34.27 16.60
N ARG A 69 24.97 -33.53 16.22
CA ARG A 69 25.25 -32.20 16.78
C ARG A 69 24.25 -31.14 16.31
N SER A 70 23.75 -31.27 15.09
CA SER A 70 22.77 -30.39 14.46
C SER A 70 21.31 -30.77 14.74
N ILE A 71 21.03 -31.90 15.41
CA ILE A 71 19.68 -32.30 15.82
C ILE A 71 18.99 -31.17 16.59
N LYS A 72 19.71 -30.47 17.48
CA LYS A 72 19.14 -29.32 18.20
C LYS A 72 18.69 -28.19 17.25
N ASN A 73 19.43 -27.94 16.19
CA ASN A 73 19.06 -26.94 15.18
C ASN A 73 17.89 -27.43 14.32
N LEU A 74 17.83 -28.73 14.00
CA LEU A 74 16.69 -29.33 13.29
C LEU A 74 15.42 -29.31 14.14
N THR A 75 15.51 -29.64 15.42
CA THR A 75 14.40 -29.52 16.37
C THR A 75 13.94 -28.08 16.48
N TYR A 76 14.85 -27.12 16.61
CA TYR A 76 14.51 -25.70 16.60
C TYR A 76 13.80 -25.28 15.31
N LEU A 77 14.26 -25.73 14.14
CA LEU A 77 13.59 -25.46 12.86
C LEU A 77 12.19 -26.07 12.81
N LEU A 78 12.00 -27.29 13.33
CA LEU A 78 10.69 -27.94 13.41
C LEU A 78 9.73 -27.18 14.33
N GLU A 79 10.20 -26.72 15.49
CA GLU A 79 9.44 -25.84 16.40
C GLU A 79 9.08 -24.49 15.75
N GLN A 80 10.00 -23.91 14.96
CA GLN A 80 9.69 -22.71 14.17
C GLN A 80 8.67 -22.99 13.06
N MET A 81 8.69 -24.18 12.45
CA MET A 81 7.69 -24.56 11.45
C MET A 81 6.30 -24.75 12.07
N GLU A 82 6.21 -25.26 13.30
CA GLU A 82 4.95 -25.33 14.06
C GLU A 82 4.35 -23.93 14.23
N ASN A 83 5.16 -22.94 14.62
CA ASN A 83 4.73 -21.54 14.69
C ASN A 83 4.32 -20.95 13.33
N ILE A 84 4.94 -21.37 12.22
CA ILE A 84 4.57 -20.94 10.86
C ILE A 84 3.23 -21.58 10.44
N ILE A 85 3.00 -22.84 10.80
CA ILE A 85 1.73 -23.52 10.53
C ILE A 85 0.59 -22.86 11.30
N ASP A 86 0.82 -22.50 12.57
CA ASP A 86 -0.16 -21.77 13.38
C ASP A 86 -0.45 -20.37 12.81
N LEU A 87 0.60 -19.67 12.35
CA LEU A 87 0.46 -18.40 11.65
C LEU A 87 -0.30 -18.56 10.34
N TRP A 88 -0.02 -19.62 9.58
CA TRP A 88 -0.71 -19.94 8.33
C TRP A 88 -2.19 -20.23 8.58
N GLN A 89 -2.52 -21.07 9.57
CA GLN A 89 -3.91 -21.34 9.96
C GLN A 89 -4.64 -20.08 10.43
N THR A 90 -3.93 -19.11 11.00
CA THR A 90 -4.49 -17.82 11.40
C THR A 90 -4.72 -16.89 10.19
N ILE A 91 -3.81 -16.89 9.23
CA ILE A 91 -3.84 -16.00 8.06
C ILE A 91 -4.72 -16.56 6.93
N GLU A 92 -4.79 -17.87 6.75
CA GLU A 92 -5.53 -18.56 5.68
C GLU A 92 -7.01 -18.12 5.61
N PRO A 93 -7.78 -18.08 6.72
CA PRO A 93 -9.16 -17.59 6.69
C PRO A 93 -9.26 -16.12 6.28
N LEU A 94 -8.29 -15.29 6.71
CA LEU A 94 -8.24 -13.87 6.36
C LEU A 94 -7.94 -13.70 4.87
N LEU A 95 -7.01 -14.47 4.31
CA LEU A 95 -6.70 -14.45 2.88
C LEU A 95 -7.89 -14.93 2.04
N HIS A 96 -8.58 -15.98 2.47
CA HIS A 96 -9.78 -16.46 1.79
C HIS A 96 -10.88 -15.40 1.69
N SER A 97 -10.96 -14.47 2.64
CA SER A 97 -11.90 -13.34 2.56
C SER A 97 -11.31 -12.11 1.86
N ALA A 98 -10.03 -11.80 2.08
CA ALA A 98 -9.40 -10.58 1.62
C ALA A 98 -9.00 -10.64 0.14
N VAL A 99 -8.54 -11.80 -0.35
CA VAL A 99 -8.12 -11.96 -1.74
C VAL A 99 -9.29 -11.73 -2.71
N PRO A 100 -10.47 -12.36 -2.54
CA PRO A 100 -11.61 -12.09 -3.42
C PRO A 100 -12.07 -10.63 -3.39
N LYS A 101 -12.13 -10.01 -2.20
CA LYS A 101 -12.46 -8.59 -2.06
C LYS A 101 -11.44 -7.68 -2.72
N GLY A 102 -10.16 -8.03 -2.63
CA GLY A 102 -9.09 -7.32 -3.31
C GLY A 102 -9.21 -7.43 -4.83
N ILE A 103 -9.53 -8.62 -5.34
CA ILE A 103 -9.77 -8.85 -6.77
C ILE A 103 -10.98 -8.05 -7.24
N GLU A 104 -12.10 -8.09 -6.52
CA GLU A 104 -13.31 -7.34 -6.84
C GLU A 104 -13.05 -5.83 -6.84
N PHE A 105 -12.33 -5.32 -5.84
CA PHE A 105 -11.94 -3.93 -5.78
C PHE A 105 -11.05 -3.52 -6.97
N LEU A 106 -10.07 -4.35 -7.34
CA LEU A 106 -9.22 -4.10 -8.50
C LEU A 106 -10.01 -4.18 -9.81
N ASP A 107 -10.95 -5.11 -9.92
CA ASP A 107 -11.82 -5.24 -11.09
C ASP A 107 -12.74 -4.01 -11.23
N GLU A 108 -13.36 -3.56 -10.13
CA GLU A 108 -14.12 -2.32 -10.11
C GLU A 108 -13.28 -1.11 -10.55
N MET A 109 -12.03 -1.01 -10.07
CA MET A 109 -11.12 0.04 -10.48
C MET A 109 -10.83 -0.01 -11.98
N ASP A 110 -10.63 -1.20 -12.55
CA ASP A 110 -10.39 -1.37 -13.98
C ASP A 110 -11.62 -1.06 -14.85
N GLN A 111 -12.80 -1.54 -14.42
CA GLN A 111 -14.09 -1.23 -15.04
C GLN A 111 -14.36 0.27 -15.04
N LYS A 112 -14.17 0.94 -13.90
CA LYS A 112 -14.26 2.40 -13.76
C LYS A 112 -13.14 3.15 -14.51
N GLY A 113 -12.17 2.43 -15.07
CA GLY A 113 -11.09 2.99 -15.87
C GLY A 113 -10.02 3.73 -15.08
N VAL A 114 -9.92 3.48 -13.77
CA VAL A 114 -8.98 4.14 -12.87
C VAL A 114 -7.54 3.85 -13.30
N PHE A 115 -7.22 2.61 -13.70
CA PHE A 115 -5.89 2.26 -14.21
C PHE A 115 -5.55 2.97 -15.52
N ARG A 116 -6.53 3.10 -16.43
CA ARG A 116 -6.35 3.84 -17.69
C ARG A 116 -6.07 5.32 -17.42
N MET A 117 -6.81 5.93 -16.50
CA MET A 117 -6.58 7.32 -16.07
C MET A 117 -5.21 7.49 -15.43
N TYR A 118 -4.82 6.59 -14.51
CA TYR A 118 -3.51 6.65 -13.86
C TYR A 118 -2.37 6.53 -14.87
N LYS A 119 -2.46 5.58 -15.81
CA LYS A 119 -1.48 5.43 -16.89
C LYS A 119 -1.39 6.70 -17.74
N ALA A 120 -2.52 7.29 -18.13
CA ALA A 120 -2.54 8.54 -18.88
C ALA A 120 -1.85 9.69 -18.10
N MET A 121 -2.06 9.78 -16.78
CA MET A 121 -1.40 10.78 -15.93
C MET A 121 0.12 10.58 -15.89
N VAL A 122 0.59 9.34 -15.78
CA VAL A 122 2.03 9.03 -15.83
C VAL A 122 2.63 9.38 -17.20
N GLU A 123 1.91 9.09 -18.29
CA GLU A 123 2.34 9.46 -19.64
C GLU A 123 2.39 10.99 -19.84
N VAL A 124 1.40 11.72 -19.33
CA VAL A 124 1.40 13.18 -19.34
C VAL A 124 2.60 13.71 -18.57
N ARG A 125 2.90 13.18 -17.38
CA ARG A 125 4.11 13.55 -16.62
C ARG A 125 5.38 13.26 -17.42
N GLY A 126 5.45 12.13 -18.11
CA GLY A 126 6.58 11.78 -18.97
C GLY A 126 6.74 12.73 -20.17
N LYS A 127 5.64 13.17 -20.78
CA LYS A 127 5.64 14.19 -21.85
C LYS A 127 6.10 15.55 -21.33
N MET A 128 5.59 15.96 -20.16
CA MET A 128 5.98 17.21 -19.52
C MET A 128 7.48 17.24 -19.19
N ALA A 129 8.00 16.17 -18.59
CA ALA A 129 9.42 16.07 -18.24
C ALA A 129 10.38 16.07 -19.45
N ARG A 130 9.89 15.76 -20.66
CA ARG A 130 10.68 15.85 -21.90
C ARG A 130 10.59 17.21 -22.57
N ALA A 131 9.49 17.92 -22.38
CA ALA A 131 9.18 19.18 -23.06
C ALA A 131 9.55 20.42 -22.24
N TYR A 132 9.60 20.30 -20.91
CA TYR A 132 9.72 21.40 -19.98
C TYR A 132 10.77 21.08 -18.92
N THR A 133 11.50 22.10 -18.45
CA THR A 133 12.44 21.95 -17.33
C THR A 133 11.68 21.91 -16.00
N PRO A 134 12.32 21.50 -14.89
CA PRO A 134 11.70 21.57 -13.57
C PRO A 134 11.18 22.97 -13.20
N GLU A 135 11.92 24.02 -13.59
CA GLU A 135 11.56 25.42 -13.35
C GLU A 135 10.31 25.81 -14.15
N ASP A 136 10.19 25.37 -15.40
CA ASP A 136 8.99 25.61 -16.22
C ASP A 136 7.74 24.98 -15.59
N ILE A 137 7.88 23.77 -15.02
CA ILE A 137 6.78 23.05 -14.35
C ILE A 137 6.36 23.79 -13.07
N GLU A 138 7.30 24.36 -12.32
CA GLU A 138 7.02 25.14 -11.12
C GLU A 138 6.23 26.41 -11.45
N VAL A 139 6.67 27.17 -12.46
CA VAL A 139 5.96 28.37 -12.94
C VAL A 139 4.57 28.03 -13.47
N MET A 140 4.43 26.92 -14.20
CA MET A 140 3.11 26.44 -14.65
C MET A 140 2.21 26.06 -13.48
N GLY A 141 2.77 25.44 -12.43
CA GLY A 141 2.06 25.11 -11.20
C GLY A 141 1.51 26.34 -10.49
N ASP A 142 2.34 27.37 -10.34
CA ASP A 142 1.92 28.65 -9.75
C ASP A 142 0.84 29.35 -10.57
N GLY A 143 0.95 29.30 -11.91
CA GLY A 143 -0.07 29.77 -12.82
C GLY A 143 -1.40 29.03 -12.67
N PHE A 144 -1.36 27.71 -12.51
CA PHE A 144 -2.54 26.88 -12.29
C PHE A 144 -3.21 27.20 -10.94
N VAL A 145 -2.43 27.33 -9.86
CA VAL A 145 -2.94 27.75 -8.54
C VAL A 145 -3.57 29.13 -8.61
N SER A 146 -2.94 30.08 -9.32
CA SER A 146 -3.49 31.42 -9.53
C SER A 146 -4.83 31.37 -10.26
N MET A 147 -4.94 30.57 -11.31
CA MET A 147 -6.19 30.36 -12.06
C MET A 147 -7.29 29.75 -11.19
N LEU A 148 -6.97 28.76 -10.37
CA LEU A 148 -7.93 28.21 -9.38
C LEU A 148 -8.38 29.28 -8.38
N GLY A 149 -7.46 30.14 -7.95
CA GLY A 149 -7.77 31.31 -7.12
C GLY A 149 -8.75 32.28 -7.81
N LEU A 150 -8.60 32.50 -9.12
CA LEU A 150 -9.54 33.30 -9.92
C LEU A 150 -10.90 32.62 -10.02
N ILE A 151 -10.94 31.30 -10.30
CA ILE A 151 -12.18 30.51 -10.36
C ILE A 151 -12.92 30.60 -9.02
N LYS A 152 -12.20 30.53 -7.89
CA LYS A 152 -12.78 30.69 -6.57
C LYS A 152 -13.36 32.10 -6.35
N LYS A 153 -12.66 33.14 -6.82
CA LYS A 153 -13.12 34.55 -6.72
C LYS A 153 -14.37 34.82 -7.56
N ILE A 154 -14.46 34.28 -8.77
CA ILE A 154 -15.68 34.40 -9.61
C ILE A 154 -16.81 33.49 -9.11
N SER A 155 -16.50 32.49 -8.29
CA SER A 155 -17.47 31.64 -7.60
C SER A 155 -18.02 32.27 -6.31
N THR A 156 -17.72 33.54 -6.04
CA THR A 156 -18.31 34.26 -4.90
C THR A 156 -19.79 34.59 -5.17
N PRO A 157 -20.64 34.69 -4.13
CA PRO A 157 -22.05 35.05 -4.30
C PRO A 157 -22.26 36.33 -5.11
N GLN A 158 -21.43 37.35 -4.88
CA GLN A 158 -21.49 38.63 -5.56
C GLN A 158 -21.17 38.51 -7.06
N ALA A 159 -20.16 37.72 -7.42
CA ALA A 159 -19.81 37.49 -8.83
C ALA A 159 -20.87 36.65 -9.54
N ARG A 160 -21.46 35.66 -8.87
CA ARG A 160 -22.59 34.88 -9.40
C ARG A 160 -23.82 35.76 -9.66
N GLU A 161 -24.21 36.59 -8.69
CA GLU A 161 -25.34 37.50 -8.82
C GLU A 161 -25.14 38.51 -9.97
N MET A 162 -23.90 39.01 -10.14
CA MET A 162 -23.55 39.89 -11.26
C MET A 162 -23.62 39.15 -12.61
N LEU A 163 -23.10 37.93 -12.68
CA LEU A 163 -23.15 37.10 -13.89
C LEU A 163 -24.57 36.72 -14.28
N GLU A 164 -25.41 36.36 -13.30
CA GLU A 164 -26.82 36.05 -13.48
C GLU A 164 -27.58 37.27 -14.01
N LYS A 165 -27.42 38.44 -13.39
CA LYS A 165 -28.00 39.70 -13.88
C LYS A 165 -27.54 40.05 -15.29
N MET A 166 -26.26 39.81 -15.62
CA MET A 166 -25.75 40.05 -16.98
C MET A 166 -26.33 39.08 -18.00
N ALA A 167 -26.47 37.80 -17.64
CA ALA A 167 -27.09 36.79 -18.48
C ALA A 167 -28.58 37.11 -18.73
N ASP A 168 -29.30 37.52 -17.70
CA ASP A 168 -30.71 37.95 -17.80
C ASP A 168 -30.86 39.20 -18.67
N LEU A 169 -29.93 40.15 -18.58
CA LEU A 169 -29.92 41.31 -19.47
C LEU A 169 -29.68 40.88 -20.93
N MET A 170 -28.77 39.95 -21.19
CA MET A 170 -28.48 39.47 -22.55
C MET A 170 -29.65 38.67 -23.16
N THR A 171 -30.48 38.01 -22.35
CA THR A 171 -31.68 37.30 -22.82
C THR A 171 -32.90 38.21 -22.97
N THR A 172 -32.97 39.30 -22.21
CA THR A 172 -34.08 40.27 -22.28
C THR A 172 -33.84 41.40 -23.27
N MET A 173 -32.59 41.65 -23.67
CA MET A 173 -32.25 42.59 -24.73
C MET A 173 -32.39 41.90 -26.09
N ASP A 174 -33.45 42.22 -26.84
CA ASP A 174 -33.51 41.88 -28.25
C ASP A 174 -32.62 42.86 -29.04
N LEU A 175 -31.36 42.46 -29.24
CA LEU A 175 -30.37 43.23 -30.00
C LEU A 175 -30.81 43.48 -31.45
N SER A 176 -31.79 42.73 -31.95
CA SER A 176 -32.38 42.87 -33.30
C SER A 176 -33.35 44.05 -33.40
N GLU A 177 -33.92 44.50 -32.28
CA GLU A 177 -34.86 45.63 -32.22
C GLU A 177 -34.18 46.96 -31.83
N CYS A 178 -32.85 46.97 -31.70
CA CYS A 178 -32.10 48.16 -31.29
C CYS A 178 -32.16 49.22 -32.40
N LYS A 179 -33.10 50.17 -32.29
CA LYS A 179 -33.25 51.27 -33.25
C LYS A 179 -32.05 52.20 -33.20
N GLU A 180 -31.60 52.63 -34.37
CA GLU A 180 -30.55 53.64 -34.50
C GLU A 180 -30.98 54.94 -33.80
N CYS A 181 -30.23 55.34 -32.77
CA CYS A 181 -30.47 56.57 -32.05
C CYS A 181 -29.75 57.74 -32.74
N GLY A 182 -30.51 58.72 -33.24
CA GLY A 182 -29.94 59.96 -33.76
C GLY A 182 -29.27 60.83 -32.67
N PRO A 183 -28.51 61.88 -33.04
CA PRO A 183 -27.75 62.72 -32.10
C PRO A 183 -28.60 63.31 -30.97
N LEU A 184 -29.84 63.72 -31.27
CA LEU A 184 -30.79 64.22 -30.27
C LEU A 184 -31.31 63.08 -29.36
N GLY A 185 -31.59 61.92 -29.95
CA GLY A 185 -32.05 60.72 -29.24
C GLY A 185 -30.99 60.16 -28.29
N LEU A 186 -29.70 60.30 -28.60
CA LEU A 186 -28.61 59.97 -27.69
C LEU A 186 -28.61 60.89 -26.45
N VAL A 187 -28.76 62.20 -26.65
CA VAL A 187 -28.81 63.17 -25.54
C VAL A 187 -30.04 62.94 -24.66
N THR A 188 -31.20 62.69 -25.27
CA THR A 188 -32.43 62.37 -24.52
C THR A 188 -32.35 61.00 -23.85
N GLY A 189 -31.77 59.98 -24.50
CA GLY A 189 -31.58 58.65 -23.94
C GLY A 189 -30.65 58.63 -22.73
N MET A 190 -29.57 59.42 -22.77
CA MET A 190 -28.65 59.63 -21.64
C MET A 190 -29.29 60.43 -20.48
N SER A 191 -30.44 61.06 -20.69
CA SER A 191 -31.14 61.81 -19.64
C SER A 191 -31.99 60.93 -18.70
N SER A 192 -32.24 59.67 -19.08
CA SER A 192 -32.97 58.69 -18.27
C SER A 192 -32.21 58.36 -16.97
N LYS A 193 -32.95 58.01 -15.91
CA LYS A 193 -32.35 57.68 -14.59
C LYS A 193 -31.47 56.43 -14.68
N GLU A 194 -31.87 55.49 -15.52
CA GLU A 194 -31.21 54.22 -15.78
C GLU A 194 -29.88 54.43 -16.51
N ALA A 195 -29.87 55.25 -17.58
CA ALA A 195 -28.63 55.58 -18.31
C ALA A 195 -27.65 56.37 -17.43
N ARG A 196 -28.13 57.33 -16.63
CA ARG A 196 -27.30 58.06 -15.67
C ARG A 196 -26.71 57.14 -14.60
N LYS A 197 -27.49 56.18 -14.10
CA LYS A 197 -27.02 55.17 -13.14
C LYS A 197 -25.96 54.25 -13.76
N GLY A 198 -26.17 53.80 -15.00
CA GLY A 198 -25.19 53.00 -15.75
C GLY A 198 -23.87 53.74 -15.99
N LEU A 199 -23.93 55.02 -16.40
CA LEU A 199 -22.75 55.88 -16.54
C LEU A 199 -22.04 56.11 -15.19
N GLY A 200 -22.81 56.25 -14.10
CA GLY A 200 -22.27 56.33 -12.74
C GLY A 200 -21.50 55.07 -12.33
N VAL A 201 -22.04 53.88 -12.63
CA VAL A 201 -21.35 52.60 -12.40
C VAL A 201 -20.07 52.51 -13.24
N MET A 202 -20.13 52.87 -14.53
CA MET A 202 -18.94 52.91 -15.39
C MET A 202 -17.86 53.87 -14.88
N LEU A 203 -18.25 55.06 -14.40
CA LEU A 203 -17.33 56.02 -13.79
C LEU A 203 -16.69 55.45 -12.52
N GLU A 204 -17.46 54.76 -11.68
CA GLU A 204 -16.94 54.17 -10.45
C GLU A 204 -16.00 52.98 -10.74
N LEU A 205 -16.33 52.15 -11.73
CA LEU A 205 -15.45 51.11 -12.24
C LEU A 205 -14.15 51.72 -12.78
N THR A 206 -14.23 52.79 -13.58
CA THR A 206 -13.07 53.49 -14.13
C THR A 206 -12.19 54.08 -13.03
N LYS A 207 -12.78 54.71 -12.02
CA LYS A 207 -12.05 55.23 -10.85
C LYS A 207 -11.34 54.11 -10.08
N ASN A 208 -11.99 52.97 -9.88
CA ASN A 208 -11.40 51.86 -9.15
C ASN A 208 -10.33 51.13 -9.96
N LEU A 209 -10.47 51.06 -11.29
CA LEU A 209 -9.40 50.61 -12.19
C LEU A 209 -8.19 51.54 -12.12
N GLY A 210 -8.40 52.86 -12.10
CA GLY A 210 -7.32 53.84 -11.94
C GLY A 210 -6.56 53.72 -10.62
N LYS A 211 -7.21 53.24 -9.55
CA LYS A 211 -6.57 52.95 -8.25
C LYS A 211 -5.76 51.65 -8.24
N LEU A 212 -6.01 50.72 -9.17
CA LEU A 212 -5.25 49.47 -9.30
C LEU A 212 -3.95 49.65 -10.09
N SER A 213 -3.88 50.70 -10.91
CA SER A 213 -2.71 51.07 -11.73
C SER A 213 -1.73 52.04 -11.05
N GLY A 214 -1.94 52.36 -9.76
CA GLY A 214 -1.11 53.27 -8.95
C GLY A 214 -0.53 52.59 -7.72
#